data_AF-A0A946H8C4-F1
#
_entry.id   AF-A0A946H8C4-F1
#
_cell.length_a   1.000
_cell.length_b   1.000
_cell.length_c   1.000
_cell.angle_alpha   90.00
_cell.angle_beta   90.00
_cell.angle_gamma   90.00
#
_symmetry.space_group_name_H-M   'P 1'
#
loop_
_entity.id
_entity.type
_entity.pdbx_description
1 polymer ?
#
loop_
_entity_poly.entity_id
_entity_poly.type
_entity_poly.pdbx_seq_one_letter_code
_entity_poly.pdbx_strand_id
1 'polypeptide(L)'
;MDFKLVSDFIPTGDQPEAINQLVSGIKDGVAHQTLLGVTGSGKTFTAANLINEVNRPTLILSHNKTLAAQLYGEFKAFFPNNAVEYFVSYYDYYQPEAYLPITNTFIEKDLSINEEIEKLRLSASSALLSGRRDVIVVSSVSCIYGIGNPAEFHKGLIKVHVGQLISRNKFLLQLVENLYSRTEIELARGQFRVKGDTVDIYVAYADFAIRIVFWGDEIESIETFEPEHNNTLEAFQEIQIFPANIFVTSPETIKQAIFEIQDDLTKQVDFFKEIGSHLEAKRIEERTNFDLEMMRELGYCSGIENYSRYFDRREPGTRPFCLMDYFPDDFLMIIDESHVTIPQIRAMYGGDRSRKINLVEHGFRLPAAMDNRPLKFEEFEIILNQALYVSATPANYELEKSEGVIVQQIIRPTGLLDPIIHVRPSLNQIDDLIEEIQTNIEKQERTLITTLTK
;
A
#
# COMPACT_ATOMS: atom_id res chain seq x y z
N MET A 1 0.53 11.25 20.43
CA MET A 1 -0.62 11.89 19.75
C MET A 1 -1.72 10.85 19.73
N ASP A 2 -2.93 11.23 20.11
CA ASP A 2 -4.08 10.32 20.21
C ASP A 2 -5.04 10.57 19.05
N PHE A 3 -5.77 9.53 18.66
CA PHE A 3 -6.88 9.66 17.72
C PHE A 3 -7.97 10.58 18.28
N LYS A 4 -8.54 11.41 17.42
CA LYS A 4 -9.63 12.34 17.74
C LYS A 4 -10.77 12.17 16.76
N LEU A 5 -11.71 11.31 17.12
CA LEU A 5 -12.94 11.12 16.36
C LEU A 5 -13.81 12.40 16.40
N VAL A 6 -14.13 12.92 15.21
CA VAL A 6 -15.05 14.05 15.00
C VAL A 6 -16.25 13.53 14.21
N SER A 7 -17.45 13.68 14.76
CA SER A 7 -18.68 13.22 14.13
C SER A 7 -19.89 13.93 14.75
N ASP A 8 -20.89 14.23 13.92
CA ASP A 8 -22.20 14.68 14.40
C ASP A 8 -23.08 13.49 14.85
N PHE A 9 -22.64 12.26 14.56
CA PHE A 9 -23.32 11.03 14.94
C PHE A 9 -22.89 10.54 16.32
N ILE A 10 -23.83 9.98 17.07
CA ILE A 10 -23.59 9.25 18.32
C ILE A 10 -23.86 7.78 18.04
N PRO A 11 -23.08 6.83 18.62
CA PRO A 11 -23.39 5.41 18.48
C PRO A 11 -24.83 5.08 18.89
N THR A 12 -25.59 4.41 18.03
CA THR A 12 -27.00 4.05 18.24
C THR A 12 -27.29 2.61 17.84
N GLY A 13 -28.48 2.10 18.22
CA GLY A 13 -28.83 0.68 17.97
C GLY A 13 -27.85 -0.25 18.68
N ASP A 14 -27.30 -1.21 17.95
CA ASP A 14 -26.32 -2.18 18.47
C ASP A 14 -24.89 -1.64 18.50
N GLN A 15 -24.62 -0.47 17.91
CA GLN A 15 -23.26 0.07 17.80
C GLN A 15 -22.55 0.23 19.16
N PRO A 16 -23.18 0.77 20.23
CA PRO A 16 -22.49 0.93 21.51
C PRO A 16 -22.01 -0.39 22.11
N GLU A 17 -22.87 -1.43 22.05
CA GLU A 17 -22.52 -2.76 22.54
C GLU A 17 -21.42 -3.39 21.68
N ALA A 18 -21.55 -3.29 20.35
CA ALA A 18 -20.55 -3.81 19.42
C ALA A 18 -19.17 -3.16 19.65
N ILE A 19 -19.12 -1.83 19.80
CA ILE A 19 -17.89 -1.11 20.10
C ILE A 19 -17.28 -1.62 21.42
N ASN A 20 -18.08 -1.73 22.49
CA ASN A 20 -17.58 -2.17 23.79
C ASN A 20 -17.01 -3.59 23.75
N GLN A 21 -17.69 -4.52 23.09
CA GLN A 21 -17.21 -5.90 22.94
C GLN A 21 -15.90 -5.96 22.16
N LEU A 22 -15.83 -5.25 21.02
CA LEU A 22 -14.62 -5.20 20.19
C LEU A 22 -13.43 -4.59 20.94
N VAL A 23 -13.65 -3.47 21.64
CA VAL A 23 -12.63 -2.80 22.45
C VAL A 23 -12.13 -3.70 23.57
N SER A 24 -13.04 -4.40 24.28
CA SER A 24 -12.65 -5.37 25.32
C SER A 24 -11.79 -6.46 24.71
N GLY A 25 -12.23 -7.09 23.62
CA GLY A 25 -11.47 -8.17 22.98
C GLY A 25 -10.07 -7.72 22.55
N ILE A 26 -9.91 -6.51 22.01
CA ILE A 26 -8.59 -6.00 21.66
C ILE A 26 -7.72 -5.79 22.91
N LYS A 27 -8.27 -5.19 23.98
CA LYS A 27 -7.56 -4.94 25.25
C LYS A 27 -7.21 -6.23 26.00
N ASP A 28 -8.03 -7.27 25.86
CA ASP A 28 -7.84 -8.60 26.45
C ASP A 28 -6.84 -9.46 25.65
N GLY A 29 -6.32 -8.94 24.53
CA GLY A 29 -5.32 -9.62 23.70
C GLY A 29 -5.89 -10.65 22.72
N VAL A 30 -7.20 -10.59 22.42
CA VAL A 30 -7.82 -11.47 21.41
C VAL A 30 -7.23 -11.15 20.04
N ALA A 31 -6.60 -12.15 19.41
CA ALA A 31 -5.93 -12.00 18.12
C ALA A 31 -6.91 -11.72 16.96
N HIS A 32 -8.08 -12.34 16.99
CA HIS A 32 -9.02 -12.33 15.87
C HIS A 32 -10.44 -12.10 16.37
N GLN A 33 -11.12 -11.11 15.79
CA GLN A 33 -12.51 -10.82 16.09
C GLN A 33 -13.28 -10.59 14.79
N THR A 34 -14.57 -10.96 14.76
CA THR A 34 -15.44 -10.72 13.61
C THR A 34 -16.59 -9.81 13.98
N LEU A 35 -16.73 -8.68 13.27
CA LEU A 35 -17.92 -7.85 13.27
C LEU A 35 -18.88 -8.33 12.18
N LEU A 36 -19.92 -9.05 12.59
CA LEU A 36 -21.05 -9.44 11.75
C LEU A 36 -22.02 -8.25 11.66
N GLY A 37 -21.81 -7.40 10.66
CA GLY A 37 -22.57 -6.16 10.48
C GLY A 37 -23.38 -6.14 9.20
N VAL A 38 -24.70 -5.94 9.31
CA VAL A 38 -25.56 -5.84 8.11
C VAL A 38 -25.27 -4.57 7.32
N THR A 39 -25.56 -4.57 6.01
CA THR A 39 -25.38 -3.38 5.16
C THR A 39 -26.25 -2.23 5.67
N GLY A 40 -25.64 -1.04 5.78
CA GLY A 40 -26.30 0.15 6.30
C GLY A 40 -26.36 0.26 7.83
N SER A 41 -25.74 -0.66 8.58
CA SER A 41 -25.68 -0.54 10.05
C SER A 41 -24.61 0.43 10.57
N GLY A 42 -23.81 1.04 9.69
CA GLY A 42 -22.75 1.99 10.08
C GLY A 42 -21.45 1.31 10.54
N LYS A 43 -21.04 0.22 9.88
CA LYS A 43 -19.82 -0.53 10.21
C LYS A 43 -18.55 0.33 10.29
N THR A 44 -18.39 1.28 9.35
CA THR A 44 -17.23 2.19 9.36
C THR A 44 -17.20 3.06 10.62
N PHE A 45 -18.36 3.57 11.06
CA PHE A 45 -18.43 4.39 12.27
C PHE A 45 -18.12 3.58 13.53
N THR A 46 -18.58 2.32 13.60
CA THR A 46 -18.18 1.37 14.66
C THR A 46 -16.67 1.13 14.67
N ALA A 47 -16.07 0.89 13.50
CA ALA A 47 -14.62 0.73 13.36
C ALA A 47 -13.86 2.01 13.76
N ALA A 48 -14.36 3.20 13.42
CA ALA A 48 -13.76 4.47 13.82
C ALA A 48 -13.79 4.64 15.35
N ASN A 49 -14.91 4.33 16.01
CA ASN A 49 -14.98 4.37 17.48
C ASN A 49 -14.00 3.36 18.10
N LEU A 50 -13.89 2.14 17.55
CA LEU A 50 -12.90 1.17 17.99
C LEU A 50 -11.48 1.74 17.92
N ILE A 51 -11.07 2.31 16.78
CA ILE A 51 -9.73 2.90 16.59
C ILE A 51 -9.47 4.02 17.60
N ASN A 52 -10.45 4.89 17.82
CA ASN A 52 -10.36 5.99 18.78
C ASN A 52 -10.13 5.47 20.21
N GLU A 53 -10.81 4.40 20.61
CA GLU A 53 -10.74 3.83 21.96
C GLU A 53 -9.49 2.98 22.23
N VAL A 54 -8.98 2.27 21.21
CA VAL A 54 -7.76 1.44 21.35
C VAL A 54 -6.49 2.23 21.10
N ASN A 55 -6.60 3.34 20.36
CA ASN A 55 -5.54 4.30 20.09
C ASN A 55 -4.26 3.69 19.50
N ARG A 56 -4.41 2.86 18.45
CA ARG A 56 -3.31 2.15 17.79
C ARG A 56 -3.26 2.45 16.30
N PRO A 57 -2.05 2.55 15.70
CA PRO A 57 -1.92 2.61 14.25
C PRO A 57 -2.72 1.49 13.59
N THR A 58 -3.53 1.83 12.59
CA THR A 58 -4.49 0.88 12.01
C THR A 58 -4.31 0.78 10.51
N LEU A 59 -4.19 -0.44 10.00
CA LEU A 59 -4.26 -0.75 8.57
C LEU A 59 -5.67 -1.25 8.23
N ILE A 60 -6.36 -0.55 7.34
CA ILE A 60 -7.67 -0.93 6.84
C ILE A 60 -7.52 -1.48 5.43
N LEU A 61 -7.86 -2.74 5.24
CA LEU A 61 -7.70 -3.46 3.98
C LEU A 61 -9.05 -3.68 3.30
N SER A 62 -9.16 -3.23 2.04
CA SER A 62 -10.35 -3.45 1.21
C SER A 62 -9.99 -4.14 -0.10
N HIS A 63 -10.91 -4.96 -0.63
CA HIS A 63 -10.67 -5.78 -1.82
C HIS A 63 -10.63 -4.99 -3.15
N ASN A 64 -11.11 -3.74 -3.17
CA ASN A 64 -11.16 -2.93 -4.39
C ASN A 64 -10.85 -1.45 -4.13
N LYS A 65 -10.37 -0.75 -5.18
CA LYS A 65 -9.94 0.67 -5.08
C LYS A 65 -11.11 1.62 -4.80
N THR A 66 -12.32 1.32 -5.29
CA THR A 66 -13.49 2.19 -5.10
C THR A 66 -13.91 2.25 -3.63
N LEU A 67 -14.02 1.08 -2.99
CA LEU A 67 -14.37 0.96 -1.58
C LEU A 67 -13.23 1.47 -0.70
N ALA A 68 -11.97 1.21 -1.06
CA ALA A 68 -10.83 1.82 -0.38
C ALA A 68 -10.88 3.35 -0.41
N ALA A 69 -11.23 3.97 -1.56
CA ALA A 69 -11.37 5.41 -1.68
C ALA A 69 -12.56 5.96 -0.85
N GLN A 70 -13.68 5.24 -0.81
CA GLN A 70 -14.82 5.58 0.03
C GLN A 70 -14.44 5.57 1.52
N LEU A 71 -13.83 4.48 1.98
CA LEU A 71 -13.34 4.35 3.35
C LEU A 71 -12.31 5.44 3.68
N TYR A 72 -11.37 5.72 2.78
CA TYR A 72 -10.41 6.82 2.96
C TYR A 72 -11.12 8.17 3.17
N GLY A 73 -12.14 8.48 2.36
CA GLY A 73 -12.95 9.68 2.51
C GLY A 73 -13.71 9.73 3.85
N GLU A 74 -14.35 8.62 4.24
CA GLU A 74 -15.08 8.47 5.50
C GLU A 74 -14.13 8.65 6.71
N PHE A 75 -13.01 7.93 6.75
CA PHE A 75 -12.03 8.04 7.83
C PHE A 75 -11.38 9.42 7.89
N LYS A 76 -11.14 10.08 6.75
CA LYS A 76 -10.62 11.45 6.73
C LYS A 76 -11.62 12.46 7.30
N ALA A 77 -12.92 12.25 7.08
CA ALA A 77 -13.97 13.04 7.71
C ALA A 77 -14.08 12.77 9.22
N PHE A 78 -13.92 11.50 9.63
CA PHE A 78 -13.95 11.11 11.04
C PHE A 78 -12.70 11.55 11.83
N PHE A 79 -11.53 11.61 11.20
CA PHE A 79 -10.27 11.93 11.86
C PHE A 79 -9.53 13.07 11.14
N PRO A 80 -10.11 14.28 11.05
CA PRO A 80 -9.55 15.39 10.27
C PRO A 80 -8.23 15.93 10.84
N ASN A 81 -7.91 15.60 12.10
CA ASN A 81 -6.73 16.06 12.81
C ASN A 81 -5.65 14.96 12.98
N ASN A 82 -5.87 13.76 12.45
CA ASN A 82 -4.91 12.65 12.51
C ASN A 82 -4.42 12.28 11.10
N ALA A 83 -3.39 11.44 11.00
CA ALA A 83 -2.87 10.98 9.70
C ALA A 83 -3.77 9.88 9.14
N VAL A 84 -4.71 10.26 8.28
CA VAL A 84 -5.45 9.31 7.45
C VAL A 84 -4.79 9.28 6.09
N GLU A 85 -4.25 8.12 5.73
CA GLU A 85 -3.38 7.88 4.59
C GLU A 85 -4.00 6.87 3.62
N TYR A 86 -3.55 6.91 2.37
CA TYR A 86 -4.10 6.08 1.30
C TYR A 86 -3.00 5.30 0.57
N PHE A 87 -3.15 3.98 0.50
CA PHE A 87 -2.13 3.09 -0.05
C PHE A 87 -2.71 2.06 -1.02
N VAL A 88 -2.80 2.42 -2.29
CA VAL A 88 -3.24 1.50 -3.35
C VAL A 88 -2.20 1.41 -4.45
N SER A 89 -2.43 0.53 -5.44
CA SER A 89 -1.61 0.54 -6.65
C SER A 89 -1.67 1.91 -7.31
N TYR A 90 -0.50 2.55 -7.40
CA TYR A 90 -0.20 3.76 -8.16
C TYR A 90 -0.20 3.58 -9.69
N TYR A 91 -0.50 2.39 -10.20
CA TYR A 91 -0.68 2.22 -11.63
C TYR A 91 -2.12 2.55 -12.05
N ASP A 92 -2.26 3.47 -13.00
CA ASP A 92 -3.50 3.69 -13.75
C ASP A 92 -3.69 2.58 -14.78
N TYR A 93 -2.59 2.18 -15.42
CA TYR A 93 -2.50 1.02 -16.30
C TYR A 93 -1.28 0.18 -15.95
N TYR A 94 -1.44 -1.14 -15.93
CA TYR A 94 -0.34 -2.07 -15.67
C TYR A 94 -0.52 -3.36 -16.45
N GLN A 95 0.43 -3.62 -17.34
CA GLN A 95 0.62 -4.90 -18.00
C GLN A 95 1.90 -5.55 -17.44
N PRO A 96 1.78 -6.69 -16.75
CA PRO A 96 2.95 -7.39 -16.26
C PRO A 96 3.73 -8.01 -17.42
N GLU A 97 5.04 -8.12 -17.22
CA GLU A 97 5.88 -8.97 -18.06
C GLU A 97 5.38 -10.43 -18.02
N ALA A 98 5.23 -11.09 -19.16
CA ALA A 98 4.81 -12.48 -19.20
C ALA A 98 5.36 -13.21 -20.43
N TYR A 99 5.48 -14.53 -20.32
CA TYR A 99 5.76 -15.40 -21.46
C TYR A 99 4.69 -16.48 -21.55
N LEU A 100 4.12 -16.63 -22.75
CA LEU A 100 3.11 -17.63 -23.09
C LEU A 100 3.77 -18.72 -23.93
N PRO A 101 4.13 -19.88 -23.35
CA PRO A 101 4.83 -20.94 -24.08
C PRO A 101 4.02 -21.50 -25.25
N ILE A 102 2.69 -21.58 -25.09
CA ILE A 102 1.76 -22.14 -26.09
C ILE A 102 1.83 -21.38 -27.41
N THR A 103 1.93 -20.05 -27.35
CA THR A 103 1.96 -19.17 -28.54
C THR A 103 3.37 -18.64 -28.83
N ASN A 104 4.37 -19.05 -28.03
CA ASN A 104 5.73 -18.52 -28.04
C ASN A 104 5.75 -16.97 -28.04
N THR A 105 4.92 -16.35 -27.18
CA THR A 105 4.75 -14.89 -27.15
C THR A 105 5.35 -14.32 -25.87
N PHE A 106 6.28 -13.40 -26.02
CA PHE A 106 6.75 -12.56 -24.92
C PHE A 106 5.93 -11.26 -24.89
N ILE A 107 5.44 -10.92 -23.71
CA ILE A 107 4.66 -9.73 -23.43
C ILE A 107 5.54 -8.81 -22.61
N GLU A 108 5.88 -7.65 -23.19
CA GLU A 108 6.64 -6.62 -22.50
C GLU A 108 5.83 -5.99 -21.37
N LYS A 109 6.56 -5.55 -20.34
CA LYS A 109 6.01 -4.75 -19.25
C LYS A 109 5.66 -3.37 -19.79
N ASP A 110 4.43 -2.94 -19.55
CA ASP A 110 3.97 -1.60 -19.89
C ASP A 110 3.14 -1.05 -18.73
N LEU A 111 3.30 0.23 -18.41
CA LEU A 111 2.66 0.83 -17.24
C LEU A 111 2.50 2.35 -17.38
N SER A 112 1.53 2.86 -16.64
CA SER A 112 1.33 4.29 -16.43
C SER A 112 1.17 4.53 -14.93
N ILE A 113 1.98 5.44 -14.39
CA ILE A 113 2.00 5.80 -12.97
C ILE A 113 1.12 7.02 -12.75
N ASN A 114 0.32 6.96 -11.69
CA ASN A 114 -0.44 8.05 -11.16
C ASN A 114 0.36 8.76 -10.05
N GLU A 115 0.88 9.94 -10.35
CA GLU A 115 1.75 10.70 -9.44
C GLU A 115 1.06 11.08 -8.12
N GLU A 116 -0.26 11.33 -8.14
CA GLU A 116 -1.02 11.63 -6.91
C GLU A 116 -1.09 10.40 -5.99
N ILE A 117 -1.32 9.20 -6.55
CA ILE A 117 -1.30 7.97 -5.75
C ILE A 117 0.12 7.65 -5.27
N GLU A 118 1.15 7.90 -6.07
CA GLU A 118 2.54 7.75 -5.64
C GLU A 118 2.87 8.66 -4.44
N LYS A 119 2.48 9.94 -4.51
CA LYS A 119 2.58 10.87 -3.37
C LYS A 119 1.90 10.30 -2.14
N LEU A 120 0.65 9.84 -2.26
CA LEU A 120 -0.11 9.31 -1.14
C LEU A 120 0.53 8.04 -0.52
N ARG A 121 1.14 7.18 -1.36
CA ARG A 121 1.91 6.03 -0.86
C ARG A 121 3.14 6.46 -0.07
N LEU A 122 3.87 7.46 -0.57
CA LEU A 122 5.04 7.99 0.12
C LEU A 122 4.65 8.73 1.41
N SER A 123 3.51 9.42 1.40
CA SER A 123 2.89 10.02 2.60
C SER A 123 2.60 8.95 3.65
N ALA A 124 1.96 7.85 3.28
CA ALA A 124 1.68 6.73 4.18
C ALA A 124 2.96 6.15 4.80
N SER A 125 3.97 5.83 3.98
CA SER A 125 5.25 5.28 4.45
C SER A 125 6.00 6.25 5.37
N SER A 126 6.00 7.54 5.04
CA SER A 126 6.65 8.59 5.83
C SER A 126 5.92 8.82 7.16
N ALA A 127 4.58 8.85 7.14
CA ALA A 127 3.76 8.99 8.34
C ALA A 127 4.04 7.86 9.34
N LEU A 128 4.08 6.61 8.88
CA LEU A 128 4.38 5.44 9.73
C LEU A 128 5.77 5.51 10.37
N LEU A 129 6.78 6.04 9.66
CA LEU A 129 8.16 6.13 10.14
C LEU A 129 8.51 7.46 10.83
N SER A 130 7.57 8.41 10.89
CA SER A 130 7.76 9.70 11.58
C SER A 130 7.77 9.60 13.11
N GLY A 131 7.40 8.46 13.66
CA GLY A 131 7.25 8.24 15.10
C GLY A 131 5.87 8.65 15.65
N ARG A 132 4.98 9.21 14.82
CA ARG A 132 3.58 9.40 15.20
C ARG A 132 2.85 8.06 15.25
N ARG A 133 1.83 7.95 16.10
CA ARG A 133 1.06 6.71 16.31
C ARG A 133 -0.42 6.82 15.94
N ASP A 134 -0.88 8.02 15.63
CA ASP A 134 -2.23 8.31 15.19
C ASP A 134 -2.36 8.22 13.65
N VAL A 135 -1.96 7.06 13.11
CA VAL A 135 -1.97 6.78 11.66
C VAL A 135 -3.01 5.71 11.32
N ILE A 136 -3.91 6.04 10.40
CA ILE A 136 -4.80 5.09 9.73
C ILE A 136 -4.37 5.02 8.27
N VAL A 137 -4.01 3.83 7.77
CA VAL A 137 -3.75 3.64 6.35
C VAL A 137 -4.88 2.82 5.75
N VAL A 138 -5.58 3.38 4.77
CA VAL A 138 -6.57 2.64 3.98
C VAL A 138 -5.89 2.10 2.72
N SER A 139 -5.92 0.79 2.55
CA SER A 139 -5.14 0.09 1.53
C SER A 139 -5.97 -0.92 0.75
N SER A 140 -5.54 -1.18 -0.48
CA SER A 140 -5.92 -2.41 -1.19
C SER A 140 -4.94 -3.54 -0.86
N VAL A 141 -5.03 -4.69 -1.54
CA VAL A 141 -4.00 -5.74 -1.49
C VAL A 141 -2.59 -5.24 -1.88
N SER A 142 -2.41 -3.98 -2.29
CA SER A 142 -1.08 -3.41 -2.43
C SER A 142 -0.23 -3.44 -1.15
N CYS A 143 -0.83 -3.53 0.05
CA CYS A 143 -0.07 -3.60 1.30
C CYS A 143 0.72 -4.91 1.49
N ILE A 144 0.36 -5.98 0.75
CA ILE A 144 1.05 -7.28 0.80
C ILE A 144 2.10 -7.43 -0.31
N TYR A 145 2.27 -6.42 -1.17
CA TYR A 145 3.30 -6.41 -2.20
C TYR A 145 4.61 -5.85 -1.69
N GLY A 146 5.70 -6.28 -2.33
CA GLY A 146 7.05 -5.79 -2.07
C GLY A 146 7.15 -4.26 -2.14
N ILE A 147 7.70 -3.66 -1.10
CA ILE A 147 8.10 -2.26 -1.05
C ILE A 147 9.54 -2.14 -0.53
N GLY A 148 10.14 -0.96 -0.62
CA GLY A 148 11.51 -0.73 -0.17
C GLY A 148 11.71 -1.13 1.29
N ASN A 149 12.93 -1.57 1.63
CA ASN A 149 13.29 -1.94 3.00
C ASN A 149 13.07 -0.74 3.95
N PRO A 150 12.21 -0.88 4.99
CA PRO A 150 11.90 0.23 5.91
C PRO A 150 13.14 0.76 6.63
N ALA A 151 14.13 -0.09 6.93
CA ALA A 151 15.36 0.34 7.56
C ALA A 151 16.22 1.21 6.62
N GLU A 152 16.29 0.89 5.32
CA GLU A 152 17.00 1.71 4.34
C GLU A 152 16.27 3.02 4.09
N PHE A 153 14.93 2.98 3.97
CA PHE A 153 14.13 4.20 3.85
C PHE A 153 14.29 5.11 5.07
N HIS A 154 14.32 4.54 6.29
CA HIS A 154 14.55 5.30 7.51
C HIS A 154 15.98 5.84 7.64
N LYS A 155 17.01 5.12 7.15
CA LYS A 155 18.40 5.64 7.08
C LYS A 155 18.52 6.86 6.18
N GLY A 156 17.67 6.98 5.16
CA GLY A 156 17.58 8.16 4.30
C GLY A 156 16.95 9.39 4.96
N LEU A 157 16.51 9.30 6.21
CA LEU A 157 15.92 10.43 6.92
C LEU A 157 16.97 11.53 7.17
N ILE A 158 16.75 12.70 6.59
CA ILE A 158 17.57 13.89 6.84
C ILE A 158 16.92 14.68 7.97
N LYS A 159 17.57 14.71 9.14
CA LYS A 159 17.16 15.53 10.28
C LYS A 159 17.81 16.91 10.18
N VAL A 160 17.00 17.95 10.27
CA VAL A 160 17.42 19.34 10.14
C VAL A 160 16.90 20.13 11.33
N HIS A 161 17.77 20.86 12.03
CA HIS A 161 17.38 21.76 13.12
C HIS A 161 18.04 23.13 13.01
N VAL A 162 17.39 24.15 13.57
CA VAL A 162 17.95 25.51 13.66
C VAL A 162 19.22 25.49 14.53
N GLY A 163 20.27 26.17 14.08
CA GLY A 163 21.60 26.16 14.71
C GLY A 163 22.50 24.99 14.29
N GLN A 164 22.02 24.11 13.39
CA GLN A 164 22.83 23.00 12.90
C GLN A 164 24.00 23.50 12.04
N LEU A 165 25.22 23.09 12.41
CA LEU A 165 26.43 23.36 11.63
C LEU A 165 26.60 22.34 10.50
N ILE A 166 26.18 22.72 9.29
CA ILE A 166 26.31 21.92 8.07
C ILE A 166 26.52 22.84 6.88
N SER A 167 27.57 22.56 6.08
CA SER A 167 27.78 23.31 4.85
C SER A 167 26.67 23.03 3.84
N ARG A 168 26.24 24.08 3.13
CA ARG A 168 25.17 23.98 2.13
C ARG A 168 25.44 22.84 1.14
N ASN A 169 26.66 22.74 0.60
CA ASN A 169 27.00 21.71 -0.39
C ASN A 169 26.85 20.29 0.17
N LYS A 170 27.18 20.06 1.46
CA LYS A 170 26.98 18.77 2.10
C LYS A 170 25.49 18.45 2.25
N PHE A 171 24.68 19.45 2.63
CA PHE A 171 23.23 19.30 2.70
C PHE A 171 22.60 18.98 1.32
N LEU A 172 23.03 19.66 0.26
CA LEU A 172 22.57 19.37 -1.11
C LEU A 172 22.93 17.95 -1.56
N LEU A 173 24.12 17.46 -1.19
CA LEU A 173 24.52 16.08 -1.49
C LEU A 173 23.60 15.07 -0.79
N GLN A 174 23.23 15.32 0.47
CA GLN A 174 22.27 14.47 1.19
C GLN A 174 20.89 14.42 0.51
N LEU A 175 20.43 15.54 -0.06
CA LEU A 175 19.17 15.57 -0.82
C LEU A 175 19.26 14.71 -2.08
N VAL A 176 20.37 14.80 -2.82
CA VAL A 176 20.59 13.99 -4.03
C VAL A 176 20.70 12.50 -3.70
N GLU A 177 21.40 12.14 -2.62
CA GLU A 177 21.47 10.76 -2.10
C GLU A 177 20.09 10.22 -1.70
N ASN A 178 19.16 11.11 -1.34
CA ASN A 178 17.76 10.81 -1.03
C ASN A 178 16.81 11.00 -2.21
N LEU A 179 17.36 10.95 -3.43
CA LEU A 179 16.64 10.94 -4.71
C LEU A 179 15.89 12.24 -5.03
N TYR A 180 16.22 13.34 -4.36
CA TYR A 180 15.74 14.65 -4.79
C TYR A 180 16.58 15.17 -5.96
N SER A 181 15.91 15.76 -6.96
CA SER A 181 16.58 16.35 -8.13
C SER A 181 16.70 17.87 -8.02
N ARG A 182 17.80 18.43 -8.54
CA ARG A 182 18.01 19.88 -8.53
C ARG A 182 17.33 20.54 -9.72
N THR A 183 16.66 21.66 -9.50
CA THR A 183 16.07 22.52 -10.54
C THR A 183 16.49 23.98 -10.36
N GLU A 184 16.52 24.73 -11.46
CA GLU A 184 16.76 26.19 -11.47
C GLU A 184 15.53 27.00 -11.90
N ILE A 185 14.49 26.33 -12.42
CA ILE A 185 13.35 26.98 -13.08
C ILE A 185 12.12 26.89 -12.17
N GLU A 186 11.36 25.82 -12.32
CA GLU A 186 10.15 25.55 -11.59
C GLU A 186 10.43 24.47 -10.55
N LEU A 187 9.93 24.67 -9.33
CA LEU A 187 10.10 23.73 -8.23
C LEU A 187 8.93 22.76 -8.27
N ALA A 188 9.17 21.54 -8.78
CA ALA A 188 8.20 20.45 -8.73
C ALA A 188 8.45 19.52 -7.54
N ARG A 189 7.49 18.62 -7.23
CA ARG A 189 7.62 17.62 -6.15
C ARG A 189 8.87 16.76 -6.35
N GLY A 190 9.53 16.41 -5.25
CA GLY A 190 10.78 15.64 -5.29
C GLY A 190 11.97 16.44 -5.84
N GLN A 191 11.86 17.76 -5.90
CA GLN A 191 12.94 18.64 -6.34
C GLN A 191 13.37 19.62 -5.26
N PHE A 192 14.58 20.15 -5.42
CA PHE A 192 15.07 21.29 -4.65
C PHE A 192 15.71 22.33 -5.55
N ARG A 193 15.71 23.59 -5.09
CA ARG A 193 16.40 24.70 -5.75
C ARG A 193 17.18 25.53 -4.74
N VAL A 194 18.20 26.22 -5.22
CA VAL A 194 19.05 27.10 -4.41
C VAL A 194 18.90 28.54 -4.90
N LYS A 195 18.59 29.46 -4.00
CA LYS A 195 18.47 30.90 -4.28
C LYS A 195 19.26 31.68 -3.24
N GLY A 196 20.47 32.13 -3.59
CA GLY A 196 21.37 32.74 -2.61
C GLY A 196 21.65 31.77 -1.46
N ASP A 197 21.34 32.17 -0.24
CA ASP A 197 21.55 31.37 0.97
C ASP A 197 20.35 30.51 1.36
N THR A 198 19.35 30.45 0.49
CA THR A 198 18.11 29.68 0.71
C THR A 198 18.11 28.40 -0.13
N VAL A 199 17.71 27.30 0.49
CA VAL A 199 17.39 26.03 -0.17
C VAL A 199 15.89 25.76 -0.01
N ASP A 200 15.16 25.77 -1.12
CA ASP A 200 13.74 25.39 -1.16
C ASP A 200 13.65 23.92 -1.62
N ILE A 201 12.86 23.11 -0.93
CA ILE A 201 12.71 21.67 -1.17
C ILE A 201 11.23 21.35 -1.23
N TYR A 202 10.72 20.92 -2.38
CA TYR A 202 9.34 20.43 -2.47
C TYR A 202 9.33 18.93 -2.16
N VAL A 203 8.89 18.59 -0.95
CA VAL A 203 8.85 17.21 -0.48
C VAL A 203 7.95 16.35 -1.36
N ALA A 204 8.36 15.11 -1.61
CA ALA A 204 7.64 14.22 -2.54
C ALA A 204 6.32 13.65 -1.96
N TYR A 205 6.12 13.76 -0.66
CA TYR A 205 5.02 13.14 0.09
C TYR A 205 3.97 14.11 0.61
N ALA A 206 4.11 15.42 0.36
CA ALA A 206 3.16 16.42 0.83
C ALA A 206 2.99 17.55 -0.18
N ASP A 207 1.98 18.39 0.04
CA ASP A 207 1.63 19.52 -0.83
C ASP A 207 2.31 20.84 -0.41
N PHE A 208 3.21 20.80 0.59
CA PHE A 208 4.03 21.93 1.00
C PHE A 208 5.50 21.74 0.60
N ALA A 209 6.26 22.83 0.52
CA ALA A 209 7.71 22.82 0.44
C ALA A 209 8.35 23.29 1.74
N ILE A 210 9.60 22.91 1.97
CA ILE A 210 10.43 23.32 3.08
C ILE A 210 11.43 24.35 2.55
N ARG A 211 11.54 25.49 3.23
CA ARG A 211 12.60 26.47 3.02
C ARG A 211 13.58 26.44 4.19
N ILE A 212 14.85 26.29 3.85
CA ILE A 212 15.97 26.31 4.80
C ILE A 212 16.86 27.50 4.44
N VAL A 213 17.04 28.41 5.40
CA VAL A 213 17.91 29.59 5.26
C VAL A 213 19.22 29.32 5.98
N PHE A 214 20.33 29.56 5.29
CA PHE A 214 21.68 29.39 5.81
C PHE A 214 22.32 30.74 6.15
N TRP A 215 23.12 30.77 7.21
CA TRP A 215 24.08 31.83 7.50
C TRP A 215 25.48 31.21 7.49
N GLY A 216 26.16 31.29 6.34
CA GLY A 216 27.41 30.55 6.13
C GLY A 216 27.17 29.04 6.13
N ASP A 217 27.70 28.35 7.16
CA ASP A 217 27.55 26.90 7.37
C ASP A 217 26.61 26.55 8.54
N GLU A 218 25.75 27.49 8.95
CA GLU A 218 24.75 27.30 10.00
C GLU A 218 23.34 27.47 9.45
N ILE A 219 22.40 26.62 9.87
CA ILE A 219 20.99 26.77 9.52
C ILE A 219 20.33 27.80 10.45
N GLU A 220 19.89 28.91 9.88
CA GLU A 220 19.31 30.04 10.62
C GLU A 220 17.80 29.87 10.85
N SER A 221 17.07 29.39 9.84
CA SER A 221 15.62 29.20 9.96
C SER A 221 15.11 28.08 9.06
N ILE A 222 14.02 27.45 9.52
CA ILE A 222 13.29 26.42 8.80
C ILE A 222 11.82 26.83 8.76
N GLU A 223 11.24 26.92 7.58
CA GLU A 223 9.81 27.22 7.39
C GLU A 223 9.20 26.30 6.33
N THR A 224 7.90 26.01 6.43
CA THR A 224 7.14 25.40 5.35
C THR A 224 6.35 26.46 4.60
N PHE A 225 6.12 26.25 3.31
CA PHE A 225 5.36 27.17 2.47
C PHE A 225 4.61 26.42 1.34
N GLU A 226 3.54 27.04 0.82
CA GLU A 226 2.84 26.53 -0.36
C GLU A 226 3.60 26.90 -1.64
N PRO A 227 4.05 25.94 -2.47
CA PRO A 227 4.83 26.24 -3.67
C PRO A 227 4.10 27.09 -4.71
N GLU A 228 2.77 26.90 -4.83
CA GLU A 228 1.92 27.59 -5.80
C GLU A 228 1.79 29.09 -5.49
N HIS A 229 1.52 29.44 -4.23
CA HIS A 229 1.27 30.82 -3.80
C HIS A 229 2.49 31.49 -3.17
N ASN A 230 3.52 30.73 -2.80
CA ASN A 230 4.64 31.13 -1.94
C ASN A 230 4.21 31.71 -0.58
N ASN A 231 3.06 31.26 -0.05
CA ASN A 231 2.61 31.63 1.28
C ASN A 231 3.33 30.78 2.32
N THR A 232 4.02 31.43 3.27
CA THR A 232 4.59 30.74 4.44
C THR A 232 3.47 30.19 5.30
N LEU A 233 3.59 28.91 5.67
CA LEU A 233 2.63 28.18 6.48
C LEU A 233 3.02 28.22 7.95
N GLU A 234 4.16 27.62 8.30
CA GLU A 234 4.61 27.46 9.69
C GLU A 234 6.14 27.45 9.78
N ALA A 235 6.69 27.94 10.89
CA ALA A 235 8.12 27.92 11.18
C ALA A 235 8.44 26.79 12.18
N PHE A 236 9.56 26.10 11.96
CA PHE A 236 9.96 24.93 12.73
C PHE A 236 11.33 25.11 13.36
N GLN A 237 11.53 24.52 14.54
CA GLN A 237 12.86 24.40 15.17
C GLN A 237 13.62 23.17 14.67
N GLU A 238 12.89 22.10 14.33
CA GLU A 238 13.41 20.87 13.74
C GLU A 238 12.40 20.33 12.73
N ILE A 239 12.90 19.78 11.62
CA ILE A 239 12.11 19.07 10.62
C ILE A 239 12.85 17.82 10.15
N GLN A 240 12.09 16.81 9.74
CA GLN A 240 12.62 15.59 9.14
C GLN A 240 12.22 15.54 7.67
N ILE A 241 13.18 15.24 6.79
CA ILE A 241 12.97 15.14 5.35
C ILE A 241 13.17 13.68 4.97
N PHE A 242 12.08 13.02 4.55
CA PHE A 242 12.09 11.65 4.05
C PHE A 242 12.58 11.60 2.59
N PRO A 243 13.09 10.45 2.12
CA PRO A 243 13.49 10.26 0.74
C PRO A 243 12.37 10.54 -0.26
N ALA A 244 12.75 10.97 -1.47
CA ALA A 244 11.78 11.29 -2.53
C ALA A 244 11.12 10.06 -3.18
N ASN A 245 11.61 8.85 -2.87
CA ASN A 245 11.06 7.59 -3.36
C ASN A 245 11.10 6.53 -2.25
N ILE A 246 10.20 5.54 -2.30
CA ILE A 246 10.17 4.42 -1.34
C ILE A 246 11.36 3.46 -1.57
N PHE A 247 11.77 3.27 -2.82
CA PHE A 247 12.85 2.36 -3.20
C PHE A 247 14.20 3.08 -3.18
N VAL A 248 14.73 3.29 -1.98
CA VAL A 248 16.06 3.88 -1.77
C VAL A 248 17.05 2.78 -1.49
N THR A 249 18.19 2.81 -2.18
CA THR A 249 19.27 1.83 -2.01
C THR A 249 20.61 2.55 -2.00
N SER A 250 21.49 2.20 -1.05
CA SER A 250 22.81 2.82 -0.98
C SER A 250 23.70 2.44 -2.19
N PRO A 251 24.63 3.32 -2.62
CA PRO A 251 25.58 2.99 -3.69
C PRO A 251 26.44 1.76 -3.40
N GLU A 252 26.74 1.49 -2.12
CA GLU A 252 27.48 0.31 -1.67
C GLU A 252 26.66 -0.96 -1.90
N THR A 253 25.38 -0.93 -1.54
CA THR A 253 24.43 -2.03 -1.76
C THR A 253 24.26 -2.34 -3.25
N ILE A 254 24.17 -1.32 -4.10
CA ILE A 254 24.05 -1.50 -5.57
C ILE A 254 25.30 -2.21 -6.11
N LYS A 255 26.50 -1.78 -5.72
CA LYS A 255 27.76 -2.41 -6.17
C LYS A 255 27.82 -3.89 -5.78
N GLN A 256 27.46 -4.20 -4.53
CA GLN A 256 27.45 -5.58 -4.04
C GLN A 256 26.40 -6.43 -4.77
N ALA A 257 25.19 -5.89 -4.99
CA ALA A 257 24.13 -6.58 -5.72
C ALA A 257 24.55 -6.92 -7.16
N ILE A 258 25.25 -6.03 -7.85
CA ILE A 258 25.77 -6.27 -9.21
C ILE A 258 26.68 -7.52 -9.26
N PHE A 259 27.56 -7.70 -8.28
CA PHE A 259 28.42 -8.89 -8.21
C PHE A 259 27.61 -10.17 -7.96
N GLU A 260 26.67 -10.13 -7.02
CA GLU A 260 25.83 -11.29 -6.68
C GLU A 260 24.90 -11.70 -7.83
N ILE A 261 24.35 -10.73 -8.56
CA ILE A 261 23.55 -10.97 -9.77
C ILE A 261 24.41 -11.63 -10.85
N GLN A 262 25.66 -11.19 -11.01
CA GLN A 262 26.59 -11.76 -11.99
C GLN A 262 26.98 -13.21 -11.65
N ASP A 263 27.21 -13.51 -10.37
CA ASP A 263 27.47 -14.89 -9.91
C ASP A 263 26.26 -15.81 -10.16
N ASP A 264 25.04 -15.35 -9.83
CA ASP A 264 23.82 -16.12 -10.08
C ASP A 264 23.52 -16.25 -11.59
N LEU A 265 23.91 -15.26 -12.41
CA LEU A 265 23.84 -15.37 -13.86
C LEU A 265 24.72 -16.50 -14.39
N THR A 266 25.99 -16.56 -13.98
CA THR A 266 26.91 -17.61 -14.43
C THR A 266 26.37 -18.99 -14.09
N LYS A 267 25.93 -19.21 -12.84
CA LYS A 267 25.32 -20.49 -12.42
C LYS A 267 24.10 -20.85 -13.25
N GLN A 268 23.22 -19.88 -13.53
CA GLN A 268 21.99 -20.13 -14.27
C GLN A 268 22.26 -20.44 -15.76
N VAL A 269 23.24 -19.78 -16.37
CA VAL A 269 23.68 -20.06 -17.75
C VAL A 269 24.27 -21.48 -17.84
N ASP A 270 25.10 -21.88 -16.90
CA ASP A 270 25.68 -23.22 -16.86
C ASP A 270 24.59 -24.29 -16.67
N PHE A 271 23.64 -24.06 -15.76
CA PHE A 271 22.48 -24.94 -15.59
C PHE A 271 21.71 -25.14 -16.90
N PHE A 272 21.37 -24.07 -17.63
CA PHE A 272 20.65 -24.19 -18.89
C PHE A 272 21.47 -24.93 -19.96
N LYS A 273 22.79 -24.74 -20.02
CA LYS A 273 23.67 -25.47 -20.94
C LYS A 273 23.73 -26.96 -20.60
N GLU A 274 23.80 -27.32 -19.32
CA GLU A 274 23.84 -28.71 -18.85
C GLU A 274 22.55 -29.48 -19.21
N ILE A 275 21.38 -28.84 -19.12
CA ILE A 275 20.10 -29.45 -19.51
C ILE A 275 19.77 -29.34 -21.01
N GLY A 276 20.70 -28.83 -21.83
CA GLY A 276 20.54 -28.71 -23.29
C GLY A 276 19.66 -27.55 -23.77
N SER A 277 19.29 -26.62 -22.89
CA SER A 277 18.44 -25.45 -23.18
C SER A 277 19.30 -24.24 -23.60
N HIS A 278 20.01 -24.38 -24.73
CA HIS A 278 20.99 -23.37 -25.17
C HIS A 278 20.37 -22.02 -25.54
N LEU A 279 19.10 -21.99 -25.99
CA LEU A 279 18.43 -20.75 -26.33
C LEU A 279 18.10 -19.94 -25.08
N GLU A 280 17.60 -20.59 -24.04
CA GLU A 280 17.32 -20.02 -22.72
C GLU A 280 18.61 -19.51 -22.07
N ALA A 281 19.71 -20.29 -22.17
CA ALA A 281 21.03 -19.87 -21.69
C ALA A 281 21.50 -18.57 -22.34
N LYS A 282 21.39 -18.48 -23.68
CA LYS A 282 21.77 -17.27 -24.41
C LYS A 282 20.86 -16.09 -24.08
N ARG A 283 19.55 -16.32 -23.99
CA ARG A 283 18.55 -15.29 -23.67
C ARG A 283 18.80 -14.66 -22.30
N ILE A 284 19.04 -15.47 -21.28
CA ILE A 284 19.25 -14.95 -19.92
C ILE A 284 20.59 -14.22 -19.80
N GLU A 285 21.62 -14.71 -20.50
CA GLU A 285 22.95 -14.09 -20.58
C GLU A 285 22.87 -12.70 -21.21
N GLU A 286 22.29 -12.58 -22.40
CA GLU A 286 22.16 -11.28 -23.10
C GLU A 286 21.38 -10.27 -22.27
N ARG A 287 20.22 -10.69 -21.74
CA ARG A 287 19.34 -9.78 -21.02
C ARG A 287 19.91 -9.33 -19.68
N THR A 288 20.46 -10.25 -18.90
CA THR A 288 20.98 -9.92 -17.58
C THR A 288 22.25 -9.09 -17.69
N ASN A 289 23.12 -9.34 -18.68
CA ASN A 289 24.29 -8.50 -18.91
C ASN A 289 23.91 -7.07 -19.31
N PHE A 290 22.88 -6.90 -20.15
CA PHE A 290 22.33 -5.58 -20.46
C PHE A 290 21.81 -4.87 -19.20
N ASP A 291 21.00 -5.55 -18.39
CA ASP A 291 20.50 -4.98 -17.14
C ASP A 291 21.65 -4.59 -16.19
N LEU A 292 22.71 -5.41 -16.09
CA LEU A 292 23.92 -5.12 -15.30
C LEU A 292 24.72 -3.93 -15.83
N GLU A 293 24.81 -3.76 -17.15
CA GLU A 293 25.45 -2.59 -17.77
C GLU A 293 24.69 -1.31 -17.44
N MET A 294 23.37 -1.32 -17.59
CA MET A 294 22.49 -0.21 -17.24
C MET A 294 22.60 0.16 -15.75
N MET A 295 22.63 -0.83 -14.85
CA MET A 295 22.83 -0.59 -13.41
C MET A 295 24.19 0.05 -13.10
N ARG A 296 25.26 -0.30 -13.83
CA ARG A 296 26.60 0.29 -13.62
C ARG A 296 26.68 1.72 -14.12
N GLU A 297 26.07 2.02 -15.27
CA GLU A 297 26.15 3.34 -15.90
C GLU A 297 25.16 4.34 -15.33
N LEU A 298 23.91 3.93 -15.13
CA LEU A 298 22.81 4.83 -14.74
C LEU A 298 22.35 4.64 -13.28
N GLY A 299 22.78 3.57 -12.62
CA GLY A 299 22.28 3.21 -11.28
C GLY A 299 20.89 2.57 -11.28
N TYR A 300 20.28 2.37 -12.45
CA TYR A 300 18.99 1.71 -12.60
C TYR A 300 18.87 0.94 -13.93
N CYS A 301 17.91 0.01 -14.02
CA CYS A 301 17.54 -0.66 -15.28
C CYS A 301 16.01 -0.83 -15.37
N SER A 302 15.51 -1.17 -16.56
CA SER A 302 14.09 -1.50 -16.73
C SER A 302 13.76 -2.83 -16.08
N GLY A 303 12.75 -2.85 -15.21
CA GLY A 303 12.39 -4.06 -14.48
C GLY A 303 13.33 -4.37 -13.30
N ILE A 304 13.99 -3.34 -12.75
CA ILE A 304 14.91 -3.45 -11.61
C ILE A 304 14.31 -4.18 -10.40
N GLU A 305 12.97 -4.16 -10.25
CA GLU A 305 12.27 -4.88 -9.17
C GLU A 305 12.49 -6.41 -9.21
N ASN A 306 12.84 -6.98 -10.36
CA ASN A 306 13.18 -8.40 -10.49
C ASN A 306 14.48 -8.78 -9.78
N TYR A 307 15.27 -7.78 -9.38
CA TYR A 307 16.49 -7.91 -8.61
C TYR A 307 16.32 -7.43 -7.15
N SER A 308 15.10 -7.12 -6.72
CA SER A 308 14.80 -6.58 -5.37
C SER A 308 15.43 -7.37 -4.23
N ARG A 309 15.46 -8.72 -4.31
CA ARG A 309 16.12 -9.57 -3.30
C ARG A 309 17.55 -9.12 -2.97
N TYR A 310 18.33 -8.78 -3.99
CA TYR A 310 19.72 -8.38 -3.84
C TYR A 310 19.85 -7.00 -3.19
N PHE A 311 18.99 -6.06 -3.59
CA PHE A 311 18.98 -4.70 -3.02
C PHE A 311 18.45 -4.68 -1.58
N ASP A 312 17.47 -5.52 -1.27
CA ASP A 312 16.93 -5.68 0.08
C ASP A 312 17.87 -6.44 1.03
N ARG A 313 18.97 -7.03 0.50
CA ARG A 313 19.89 -7.92 1.23
C ARG A 313 19.19 -9.13 1.86
N ARG A 314 18.21 -9.68 1.15
CA ARG A 314 17.39 -10.80 1.62
C ARG A 314 17.96 -12.13 1.17
N GLU A 315 17.86 -13.14 2.05
CA GLU A 315 18.18 -14.52 1.70
C GLU A 315 17.17 -15.10 0.70
N PRO A 316 17.57 -16.05 -0.18
CA PRO A 316 16.66 -16.71 -1.11
C PRO A 316 15.42 -17.31 -0.43
N GLY A 317 14.25 -17.13 -1.05
CA GLY A 317 12.97 -17.66 -0.55
C GLY A 317 12.33 -16.89 0.59
N THR A 318 13.04 -15.94 1.22
CA THR A 318 12.46 -15.09 2.28
C THR A 318 11.36 -14.20 1.73
N ARG A 319 10.40 -13.83 2.60
CA ARG A 319 9.34 -12.89 2.22
C ARG A 319 9.93 -11.50 1.90
N PRO A 320 9.33 -10.75 0.97
CA PRO A 320 9.68 -9.35 0.79
C PRO A 320 9.20 -8.48 1.95
N PHE A 321 9.81 -7.30 2.07
CA PHE A 321 9.26 -6.23 2.89
C PHE A 321 7.98 -5.69 2.25
N CYS A 322 6.98 -5.39 3.06
CA CYS A 322 5.67 -4.92 2.65
C CYS A 322 5.22 -3.75 3.54
N LEU A 323 4.06 -3.15 3.27
CA LEU A 323 3.60 -2.00 4.06
C LEU A 323 3.47 -2.33 5.55
N MET A 324 3.09 -3.57 5.89
CA MET A 324 2.94 -3.98 7.28
C MET A 324 4.26 -3.95 8.06
N ASP A 325 5.42 -4.02 7.39
CA ASP A 325 6.73 -3.90 8.04
C ASP A 325 7.09 -2.45 8.43
N TYR A 326 6.29 -1.47 7.99
CA TYR A 326 6.44 -0.06 8.37
C TYR A 326 5.61 0.27 9.61
N PHE A 327 4.64 -0.58 9.96
CA PHE A 327 3.84 -0.41 11.16
C PHE A 327 4.63 -0.86 12.40
N PRO A 328 4.35 -0.27 13.58
CA PRO A 328 4.85 -0.83 14.83
C PRO A 328 4.20 -2.19 15.11
N ASP A 329 4.88 -3.04 15.88
CA ASP A 329 4.45 -4.41 16.19
C ASP A 329 3.01 -4.50 16.73
N ASP A 330 2.56 -3.47 17.44
CA ASP A 330 1.23 -3.37 18.02
C ASP A 330 0.21 -2.67 17.10
N PHE A 331 0.33 -2.73 15.78
CA PHE A 331 -0.73 -2.20 14.91
C PHE A 331 -2.02 -3.05 14.97
N LEU A 332 -3.14 -2.46 14.56
CA LEU A 332 -4.42 -3.13 14.36
C LEU A 332 -4.69 -3.31 12.87
N MET A 333 -5.17 -4.49 12.46
CA MET A 333 -5.69 -4.70 11.10
C MET A 333 -7.21 -4.73 11.09
N ILE A 334 -7.84 -3.99 10.18
CA ILE A 334 -9.27 -4.10 9.90
C ILE A 334 -9.43 -4.57 8.47
N ILE A 335 -10.13 -5.68 8.26
CA ILE A 335 -10.33 -6.28 6.94
C ILE A 335 -11.79 -6.09 6.56
N ASP A 336 -12.03 -5.12 5.69
CA ASP A 336 -13.33 -4.78 5.16
C ASP A 336 -13.77 -5.79 4.10
N GLU A 337 -15.08 -6.09 4.08
CA GLU A 337 -15.70 -7.17 3.30
C GLU A 337 -14.83 -8.44 3.29
N SER A 338 -14.50 -8.92 4.50
CA SER A 338 -13.50 -9.97 4.73
C SER A 338 -13.72 -11.24 3.89
N HIS A 339 -14.99 -11.58 3.65
CA HIS A 339 -15.40 -12.73 2.86
C HIS A 339 -14.96 -12.68 1.39
N VAL A 340 -14.66 -11.48 0.86
CA VAL A 340 -14.06 -11.26 -0.46
C VAL A 340 -12.56 -10.97 -0.35
N THR A 341 -12.17 -10.13 0.62
CA THR A 341 -10.80 -9.65 0.77
C THR A 341 -9.83 -10.78 1.12
N ILE A 342 -10.21 -11.72 2.00
CA ILE A 342 -9.35 -12.86 2.39
C ILE A 342 -9.05 -13.79 1.20
N PRO A 343 -10.04 -14.27 0.41
CA PRO A 343 -9.78 -15.02 -0.80
C PRO A 343 -8.86 -14.30 -1.79
N GLN A 344 -9.03 -12.99 -1.96
CA GLN A 344 -8.19 -12.19 -2.86
C GLN A 344 -6.72 -12.19 -2.41
N ILE A 345 -6.44 -11.92 -1.12
CA ILE A 345 -5.09 -11.98 -0.54
C ILE A 345 -4.44 -13.34 -0.85
N ARG A 346 -5.16 -14.43 -0.61
CA ARG A 346 -4.67 -15.80 -0.85
C ARG A 346 -4.33 -16.05 -2.33
N ALA A 347 -5.08 -15.46 -3.26
CA ALA A 347 -4.89 -15.65 -4.70
C ALA A 347 -3.70 -14.89 -5.29
N MET A 348 -3.28 -13.76 -4.69
CA MET A 348 -2.26 -12.87 -5.28
C MET A 348 -0.92 -13.58 -5.54
N TYR A 349 -0.45 -14.39 -4.60
CA TYR A 349 0.80 -15.14 -4.76
C TYR A 349 0.71 -16.22 -5.85
N GLY A 350 -0.41 -16.95 -5.93
CA GLY A 350 -0.60 -18.00 -6.92
C GLY A 350 -0.51 -17.48 -8.35
N GLY A 351 -1.17 -16.35 -8.62
CA GLY A 351 -1.13 -15.69 -9.93
C GLY A 351 0.26 -15.15 -10.29
N ASP A 352 0.91 -14.45 -9.36
CA ASP A 352 2.26 -13.91 -9.59
C ASP A 352 3.29 -15.02 -9.84
N ARG A 353 3.27 -16.07 -9.02
CA ARG A 353 4.18 -17.20 -9.14
C ARG A 353 4.00 -17.93 -10.47
N SER A 354 2.76 -18.23 -10.87
CA SER A 354 2.50 -18.93 -12.13
C SER A 354 3.05 -18.17 -13.34
N ARG A 355 2.92 -16.83 -13.35
CA ARG A 355 3.49 -15.97 -14.39
C ARG A 355 5.01 -15.99 -14.39
N LYS A 356 5.64 -15.88 -13.21
CA LYS A 356 7.11 -15.80 -13.08
C LYS A 356 7.83 -17.12 -13.34
N ILE A 357 7.21 -18.25 -13.03
CA ILE A 357 7.77 -19.58 -13.35
C ILE A 357 8.07 -19.66 -14.84
N ASN A 358 7.13 -19.32 -15.72
CA ASN A 358 7.35 -19.36 -17.17
C ASN A 358 8.50 -18.43 -17.60
N LEU A 359 8.63 -17.24 -17.00
CA LEU A 359 9.74 -16.33 -17.31
C LEU A 359 11.09 -16.93 -16.90
N VAL A 360 11.16 -17.58 -15.75
CA VAL A 360 12.41 -18.20 -15.26
C VAL A 360 12.75 -19.46 -16.06
N GLU A 361 11.79 -20.37 -16.26
CA GLU A 361 11.99 -21.62 -17.00
C GLU A 361 12.42 -21.38 -18.45
N HIS A 362 11.94 -20.29 -19.06
CA HIS A 362 12.31 -19.90 -20.42
C HIS A 362 13.41 -18.82 -20.45
N GLY A 363 14.23 -18.66 -19.41
CA GLY A 363 15.44 -17.83 -19.46
C GLY A 363 15.19 -16.33 -19.70
N PHE A 364 14.00 -15.81 -19.40
CA PHE A 364 13.72 -14.37 -19.44
C PHE A 364 14.17 -13.66 -18.17
N ARG A 365 14.19 -14.34 -17.02
CA ARG A 365 14.58 -13.77 -15.72
C ARG A 365 15.35 -14.79 -14.88
N LEU A 366 16.22 -14.31 -13.98
CA LEU A 366 16.89 -15.15 -12.98
C LEU A 366 15.88 -15.74 -11.99
N PRO A 367 16.20 -16.89 -11.35
CA PRO A 367 15.36 -17.47 -10.30
C PRO A 367 15.03 -16.49 -9.16
N ALA A 368 15.95 -15.57 -8.84
CA ALA A 368 15.75 -14.52 -7.84
C ALA A 368 14.54 -13.61 -8.13
N ALA A 369 14.09 -13.51 -9.38
CA ALA A 369 12.89 -12.74 -9.73
C ALA A 369 11.62 -13.27 -9.08
N MET A 370 11.57 -14.55 -8.70
CA MET A 370 10.47 -15.15 -7.94
C MET A 370 10.42 -14.68 -6.48
N ASP A 371 11.52 -14.16 -5.94
CA ASP A 371 11.60 -13.60 -4.58
C ASP A 371 11.08 -12.16 -4.52
N ASN A 372 10.84 -11.52 -5.67
CA ASN A 372 9.99 -10.33 -5.79
C ASN A 372 8.54 -10.80 -5.94
N ARG A 373 7.72 -10.74 -4.91
CA ARG A 373 6.37 -11.33 -4.96
C ARG A 373 5.46 -10.68 -3.93
N PRO A 374 4.14 -10.84 -3.99
CA PRO A 374 3.33 -10.61 -2.82
C PRO A 374 3.63 -11.66 -1.75
N LEU A 375 3.19 -11.39 -0.52
CA LEU A 375 3.21 -12.36 0.55
C LEU A 375 2.41 -13.62 0.19
N LYS A 376 2.90 -14.77 0.67
CA LYS A 376 2.08 -15.97 0.78
C LYS A 376 1.02 -15.76 1.86
N PHE A 377 -0.07 -16.52 1.81
CA PHE A 377 -1.12 -16.40 2.80
C PHE A 377 -0.61 -16.72 4.21
N GLU A 378 0.25 -17.72 4.35
CA GLU A 378 0.85 -18.11 5.63
C GLU A 378 1.78 -17.02 6.17
N GLU A 379 2.49 -16.30 5.29
CA GLU A 379 3.34 -15.16 5.69
C GLU A 379 2.49 -13.98 6.16
N PHE A 380 1.36 -13.72 5.50
CA PHE A 380 0.38 -12.72 5.93
C PHE A 380 -0.19 -13.06 7.31
N GLU A 381 -0.53 -14.32 7.57
CA GLU A 381 -1.02 -14.79 8.88
C GLU A 381 -0.01 -14.64 10.01
N ILE A 382 1.28 -14.75 9.72
CA ILE A 382 2.34 -14.57 10.73
C ILE A 382 2.50 -13.09 11.12
N ILE A 383 2.29 -12.18 10.17
CA ILE A 383 2.43 -10.73 10.39
C ILE A 383 1.18 -10.14 11.03
N LEU A 384 0.02 -10.77 10.81
CA LEU A 384 -1.23 -10.45 11.49
C LEU A 384 -1.06 -10.55 13.01
N ASN A 385 -1.08 -9.40 13.69
CA ASN A 385 -1.07 -9.35 15.15
C ASN A 385 -2.49 -9.44 15.72
N GLN A 386 -3.26 -8.35 15.63
CA GLN A 386 -4.68 -8.33 15.99
C GLN A 386 -5.50 -7.85 14.80
N ALA A 387 -6.57 -8.58 14.49
CA ALA A 387 -7.40 -8.33 13.32
C ALA A 387 -8.89 -8.31 13.63
N LEU A 388 -9.57 -7.32 13.06
CA LEU A 388 -11.02 -7.23 12.99
C LEU A 388 -11.47 -7.56 11.56
N TYR A 389 -12.19 -8.67 11.40
CA TYR A 389 -12.89 -8.99 10.17
C TYR A 389 -14.25 -8.31 10.15
N VAL A 390 -14.54 -7.53 9.10
CA VAL A 390 -15.79 -6.79 8.95
C VAL A 390 -16.54 -7.35 7.76
N SER A 391 -17.72 -7.92 8.00
CA SER A 391 -18.53 -8.53 6.93
C SER A 391 -19.99 -8.66 7.33
N ALA A 392 -20.91 -8.54 6.38
CA ALA A 392 -22.29 -8.95 6.58
C ALA A 392 -22.46 -10.48 6.53
N THR A 393 -21.54 -11.16 5.84
CA THR A 393 -21.56 -12.60 5.56
C THR A 393 -20.15 -13.17 5.76
N PRO A 394 -19.63 -13.22 7.01
CA PRO A 394 -18.29 -13.75 7.26
C PRO A 394 -18.17 -15.19 6.77
N ALA A 395 -17.05 -15.52 6.11
CA ALA A 395 -16.80 -16.87 5.62
C ALA A 395 -16.16 -17.74 6.73
N ASN A 396 -15.94 -19.03 6.42
CA ASN A 396 -15.44 -19.99 7.40
C ASN A 396 -14.10 -19.58 8.00
N TYR A 397 -13.22 -18.95 7.22
CA TYR A 397 -11.89 -18.56 7.70
C TYR A 397 -11.98 -17.60 8.89
N GLU A 398 -12.82 -16.57 8.78
CA GLU A 398 -13.00 -15.56 9.82
C GLU A 398 -13.66 -16.15 11.07
N LEU A 399 -14.65 -17.02 10.87
CA LEU A 399 -15.36 -17.71 11.94
C LEU A 399 -14.43 -18.66 12.71
N GLU A 400 -13.60 -19.44 12.00
CA GLU A 400 -12.61 -20.34 12.57
C GLU A 400 -11.53 -19.57 13.33
N LYS A 401 -10.98 -18.51 12.72
CA LYS A 401 -9.93 -17.69 13.34
C LYS A 401 -10.39 -16.94 14.57
N SER A 402 -11.62 -16.46 14.56
CA SER A 402 -12.19 -15.73 15.69
C SER A 402 -12.58 -16.65 16.85
N GLU A 403 -12.48 -17.98 16.71
CA GLU A 403 -12.87 -18.97 17.75
C GLU A 403 -14.30 -18.73 18.31
N GLY A 404 -15.19 -18.17 17.49
CA GLY A 404 -16.55 -17.80 17.89
C GLY A 404 -16.73 -16.41 18.51
N VAL A 405 -15.67 -15.58 18.61
CA VAL A 405 -15.76 -14.16 19.00
C VAL A 405 -16.38 -13.35 17.85
N ILE A 406 -17.71 -13.41 17.78
CA ILE A 406 -18.53 -12.75 16.77
C ILE A 406 -19.36 -11.66 17.45
N VAL A 407 -19.07 -10.43 17.09
CA VAL A 407 -19.81 -9.25 17.54
C VAL A 407 -20.87 -8.92 16.49
N GLN A 408 -22.14 -8.88 16.88
CA GLN A 408 -23.25 -8.64 15.96
C GLN A 408 -23.64 -7.16 15.93
N GLN A 409 -23.94 -6.66 14.73
CA GLN A 409 -24.48 -5.32 14.51
C GLN A 409 -25.56 -5.38 13.42
N ILE A 410 -26.78 -5.70 13.84
CA ILE A 410 -27.91 -6.00 12.96
C ILE A 410 -28.93 -4.85 12.89
N ILE A 411 -28.99 -4.00 13.91
CA ILE A 411 -29.90 -2.84 13.93
C ILE A 411 -29.30 -1.70 13.11
N ARG A 412 -30.04 -1.25 12.09
CA ARG A 412 -29.71 -0.04 11.33
C ARG A 412 -30.12 1.21 12.12
N PRO A 413 -29.28 2.27 12.19
CA PRO A 413 -29.65 3.52 12.87
C PRO A 413 -30.95 4.15 12.35
N THR A 414 -31.28 3.92 11.07
CA THR A 414 -32.50 4.41 10.42
C THR A 414 -33.75 3.58 10.75
N GLY A 415 -33.61 2.43 11.40
CA GLY A 415 -34.70 1.49 11.64
C GLY A 415 -35.16 0.70 10.41
N LEU A 416 -34.44 0.77 9.29
CA LEU A 416 -34.76 0.03 8.07
C LEU A 416 -34.65 -1.50 8.31
N LEU A 417 -35.70 -2.22 7.91
CA LEU A 417 -35.80 -3.67 8.02
C LEU A 417 -35.18 -4.36 6.80
N ASP A 418 -34.79 -5.62 6.97
CA ASP A 418 -34.42 -6.48 5.85
C ASP A 418 -35.64 -6.75 4.95
N PRO A 419 -35.43 -6.87 3.62
CA PRO A 419 -36.52 -7.08 2.68
C PRO A 419 -37.16 -8.46 2.83
N ILE A 420 -38.45 -8.55 2.49
CA ILE A 420 -39.18 -9.82 2.45
C ILE A 420 -38.74 -10.63 1.22
N ILE A 421 -38.47 -11.92 1.43
CA ILE A 421 -38.03 -12.83 0.37
C ILE A 421 -39.22 -13.67 -0.11
N HIS A 422 -39.48 -13.64 -1.43
CA HIS A 422 -40.46 -14.49 -2.08
C HIS A 422 -39.76 -15.46 -3.04
N VAL A 423 -40.07 -16.76 -2.94
CA VAL A 423 -39.58 -17.79 -3.87
C VAL A 423 -40.71 -18.17 -4.82
N ARG A 424 -40.51 -17.96 -6.12
CA ARG A 424 -41.49 -18.24 -7.18
C ARG A 424 -40.99 -19.34 -8.15
N PRO A 425 -41.88 -20.13 -8.79
CA PRO A 425 -41.49 -21.10 -9.80
C PRO A 425 -40.84 -20.46 -11.03
N SER A 426 -40.01 -21.21 -11.75
CA SER A 426 -39.38 -20.73 -12.99
C SER A 426 -40.33 -20.67 -14.19
N LEU A 427 -41.47 -21.35 -14.13
CA LEU A 427 -42.49 -21.33 -15.17
C LEU A 427 -43.08 -19.91 -15.28
N ASN A 428 -43.03 -19.31 -16.48
CA ASN A 428 -43.49 -17.94 -16.74
C ASN A 428 -42.79 -16.85 -15.89
N GLN A 429 -41.59 -17.11 -15.38
CA GLN A 429 -40.87 -16.17 -14.50
C GLN A 429 -40.62 -14.78 -15.12
N ILE A 430 -40.56 -14.67 -16.46
CA ILE A 430 -40.34 -13.39 -17.14
C ILE A 430 -41.62 -12.56 -17.17
N ASP A 431 -42.78 -13.18 -17.39
CA ASP A 431 -44.06 -12.47 -17.38
C ASP A 431 -44.35 -11.95 -15.96
N ASP A 432 -44.15 -12.79 -14.96
CA ASP A 432 -44.24 -12.45 -13.52
C ASP A 432 -43.31 -11.27 -13.18
N LEU A 433 -42.04 -11.34 -13.60
CA LEU A 433 -41.07 -10.27 -13.39
C LEU A 433 -41.47 -8.94 -14.07
N ILE A 434 -42.02 -8.98 -15.28
CA ILE A 434 -42.45 -7.77 -16.00
C ILE A 434 -43.61 -7.10 -15.25
N GLU A 435 -44.56 -7.87 -14.73
CA GLU A 435 -45.68 -7.35 -13.93
C GLU A 435 -45.20 -6.69 -12.63
N GLU A 436 -44.24 -7.31 -11.93
CA GLU A 436 -43.62 -6.73 -10.73
C GLU A 436 -42.85 -5.44 -11.04
N ILE A 437 -42.14 -5.38 -12.18
CA ILE A 437 -41.46 -4.16 -12.62
C ILE A 437 -42.46 -3.04 -12.91
N GLN A 438 -43.58 -3.33 -13.59
CA GLN A 438 -44.62 -2.35 -13.87
C GLN A 438 -45.20 -1.79 -12.57
N THR A 439 -45.48 -2.66 -11.59
CA THR A 439 -45.95 -2.26 -10.25
C THR A 439 -44.96 -1.32 -9.55
N ASN A 440 -43.65 -1.59 -9.64
CA ASN A 440 -42.63 -0.70 -9.06
C ASN A 440 -42.52 0.64 -9.80
N ILE A 441 -42.70 0.66 -11.13
CA ILE A 441 -42.70 1.91 -11.92
C ILE A 441 -43.87 2.81 -11.52
N GLU A 442 -45.07 2.26 -11.30
CA GLU A 442 -46.24 3.01 -10.82
C GLU A 442 -45.99 3.67 -9.47
N LYS A 443 -45.17 3.03 -8.62
CA LYS A 443 -44.73 3.55 -7.31
C LYS A 443 -43.50 4.46 -7.38
N GLN A 444 -42.96 4.72 -8.59
CA GLN A 444 -41.71 5.44 -8.82
C GLN A 444 -40.47 4.81 -8.17
N GLU A 445 -40.52 3.51 -7.87
CA GLU A 445 -39.40 2.73 -7.31
C GLU A 445 -38.46 2.23 -8.43
N ARG A 446 -37.41 1.48 -8.06
CA ARG A 446 -36.44 0.91 -9.01
C ARG A 446 -36.30 -0.59 -8.75
N THR A 447 -36.07 -1.36 -9.81
CA THR A 447 -35.87 -2.82 -9.74
C THR A 447 -34.46 -3.16 -10.17
N LEU A 448 -33.79 -4.03 -9.39
CA LEU A 448 -32.49 -4.62 -9.73
C LEU A 448 -32.69 -6.08 -10.11
N ILE A 449 -32.10 -6.50 -11.22
CA ILE A 449 -32.25 -7.87 -11.76
C ILE A 449 -30.85 -8.42 -12.01
N THR A 450 -30.58 -9.59 -11.43
CA THR A 450 -29.32 -10.31 -11.62
C THR A 450 -29.55 -11.55 -12.47
N THR A 451 -28.75 -11.73 -13.52
CA THR A 451 -28.81 -12.89 -14.41
C THR A 451 -27.44 -13.57 -14.48
N LEU A 452 -27.42 -14.84 -14.87
CA LEU A 452 -26.17 -15.54 -15.17
C LEU A 452 -25.77 -15.24 -16.62
N THR A 453 -24.58 -14.70 -16.83
CA THR A 453 -23.96 -14.62 -18.17
C THR A 453 -23.33 -15.97 -18.52
N LYS A 454 -23.47 -16.41 -19.77
CA LYS A 454 -22.85 -17.65 -20.28
C LYS A 454 -21.38 -17.47 -20.60
#